data_AF-A0A0S8CCT5-F1
#
_entry.id   AF-A0A0S8CCT5-F1
#
_cell.length_a   1.000
_cell.length_b   1.000
_cell.length_c   1.000
_cell.angle_alpha   90.00
_cell.angle_beta   90.00
_cell.angle_gamma   90.00
#
_symmetry.space_group_name_H-M   'P 1'
#
loop_
_entity.id
_entity.type
_entity.pdbx_description
1 polymer ?
#
loop_
_entity_poly.entity_id
_entity_poly.type
_entity_poly.pdbx_seq_one_letter_code
_entity_poly.pdbx_strand_id
1 'polypeptide(L)'
;MEIKQEHKALLKSMGLKQEDFEHFDGQFVRYEFDEDKGVRLYDPYYRTSYDEYIDADGWSAWSSEKDTFMSNILKDARRKAEESEQRSPKPSGDEITQALKKKFGKKVTSDSQE
;
A
#
# COMPACT_ATOMS: atom_id res chain seq x y z
N MET A 1 12.94 14.54 -11.05
CA MET A 1 13.16 13.82 -12.33
C MET A 1 12.07 14.24 -13.33
N GLU A 2 12.35 14.29 -14.64
CA GLU A 2 11.31 14.52 -15.65
C GLU A 2 10.72 13.19 -16.13
N ILE A 3 9.39 13.05 -16.11
CA ILE A 3 8.67 11.84 -16.53
C ILE A 3 7.87 12.17 -17.79
N LYS A 4 8.17 11.49 -18.89
CA LYS A 4 7.41 11.63 -20.14
C LYS A 4 5.94 11.25 -19.93
N GLN A 5 5.02 11.95 -20.60
CA GLN A 5 3.58 11.72 -20.44
C GLN A 5 3.16 10.28 -20.81
N GLU A 6 3.76 9.73 -21.85
CA GLU A 6 3.54 8.34 -22.27
C GLU A 6 3.90 7.33 -21.16
N HIS A 7 4.99 7.60 -20.44
CA HIS A 7 5.46 6.72 -19.36
C HIS A 7 4.60 6.89 -18.11
N LYS A 8 4.04 8.09 -17.86
CA LYS A 8 3.08 8.31 -16.76
C LYS A 8 1.83 7.45 -16.91
N ALA A 9 1.35 7.23 -18.13
CA ALA A 9 0.20 6.37 -18.37
C ALA A 9 0.48 4.91 -17.95
N LEU A 10 1.68 4.41 -18.25
CA LEU A 10 2.11 3.07 -17.83
C LEU A 10 2.33 2.97 -16.32
N LEU A 11 2.93 3.98 -15.69
CA LEU A 11 3.08 4.01 -14.23
C LEU A 11 1.72 4.04 -13.51
N LYS A 12 0.73 4.77 -14.06
CA LYS A 12 -0.63 4.77 -13.51
C LYS A 12 -1.32 3.42 -13.67
N SER A 13 -1.12 2.72 -14.79
CA SER A 13 -1.72 1.40 -14.99
C SER A 13 -1.13 0.33 -14.05
N MET A 14 0.07 0.58 -13.51
CA MET A 14 0.70 -0.20 -12.46
C MET A 14 0.21 0.12 -11.05
N GLY A 15 -0.71 1.08 -10.87
CA GLY A 15 -1.29 1.41 -9.55
C GLY A 15 -0.76 2.70 -8.92
N LEU A 16 0.19 3.40 -9.55
CA LEU A 16 0.66 4.70 -9.05
C LEU A 16 -0.42 5.77 -9.24
N LYS A 17 -0.54 6.64 -8.24
CA LYS A 17 -1.45 7.78 -8.24
C LYS A 17 -0.76 9.05 -8.73
N GLN A 18 -1.54 10.11 -8.88
CA GLN A 18 -1.02 11.38 -9.37
C GLN A 18 -0.05 12.03 -8.37
N GLU A 19 -0.30 11.83 -7.08
CA GLU A 19 0.50 12.37 -5.98
C GLU A 19 1.86 11.66 -5.89
N ASP A 20 1.92 10.37 -6.26
CA ASP A 20 3.16 9.59 -6.22
C ASP A 20 4.25 10.16 -7.15
N PHE A 21 3.87 10.87 -8.22
CA PHE A 21 4.84 11.49 -9.12
C PHE A 21 5.67 12.58 -8.47
N GLU A 22 5.22 13.15 -7.34
CA GLU A 22 5.99 14.13 -6.58
C GLU A 22 7.19 13.48 -5.87
N HIS A 23 7.15 12.17 -5.64
CA HIS A 23 8.24 11.45 -5.00
C HIS A 23 9.42 11.14 -5.94
N PHE A 24 9.24 11.29 -7.26
CA PHE A 24 10.26 10.99 -8.28
C PHE A 24 11.43 11.98 -8.27
N ASP A 25 12.37 11.71 -7.37
CA ASP A 25 13.55 12.52 -7.10
C ASP A 25 14.79 12.07 -7.89
N GLY A 26 14.77 10.86 -8.47
CA GLY A 26 15.93 10.27 -9.16
C GLY A 26 16.94 9.58 -8.23
N GLN A 27 16.73 9.62 -6.91
CA GLN A 27 17.58 9.01 -5.90
C GLN A 27 16.90 7.82 -5.23
N PHE A 28 15.72 8.07 -4.65
CA PHE A 28 14.95 7.12 -3.88
C PHE A 28 13.70 6.66 -4.61
N VAL A 29 13.15 7.50 -5.49
CA VAL A 29 12.11 7.08 -6.43
C VAL A 29 12.52 7.47 -7.83
N ARG A 30 12.62 6.47 -8.69
CA ARG A 30 12.92 6.64 -10.12
C ARG A 30 12.25 5.52 -10.91
N TYR A 31 12.27 5.65 -12.23
CA TYR A 31 11.78 4.60 -13.11
C TYR A 31 12.69 4.41 -14.30
N GLU A 32 12.54 3.25 -14.91
CA GLU A 32 13.11 2.95 -16.22
C GLU A 32 12.00 2.64 -17.21
N PHE A 33 12.30 2.87 -18.48
CA PHE A 33 11.43 2.55 -19.60
C PHE A 33 12.23 1.78 -20.65
N ASP A 34 11.62 0.72 -21.15
CA ASP A 34 12.08 -0.12 -22.23
C ASP A 34 10.90 -0.35 -23.18
N GLU A 35 11.11 -0.29 -24.50
CA GLU A 35 10.02 -0.36 -25.47
C GLU A 35 9.32 -1.73 -25.49
N ASP A 36 10.06 -2.80 -25.24
CA ASP A 36 9.54 -4.17 -25.26
C ASP A 36 8.96 -4.58 -23.89
N LYS A 37 9.55 -4.07 -22.80
CA LYS A 37 9.19 -4.46 -21.43
C LYS A 37 8.29 -3.46 -20.71
N GLY A 38 8.17 -2.23 -21.21
CA GLY A 38 7.42 -1.14 -20.61
C GLY A 38 8.19 -0.43 -19.50
N VAL A 39 7.54 -0.13 -18.37
CA VAL A 39 8.18 0.60 -17.25
C VAL A 39 8.46 -0.30 -16.06
N ARG A 40 9.50 0.03 -15.29
CA ARG A 40 9.70 -0.52 -13.93
C ARG A 40 10.02 0.61 -12.95
N LEU A 41 9.61 0.42 -11.71
CA LEU A 41 9.77 1.39 -10.64
C LEU A 41 10.95 0.99 -9.75
N TYR A 42 11.75 1.97 -9.32
CA TYR A 42 12.65 1.82 -8.20
C TYR A 42 12.09 2.60 -7.02
N ASP A 43 11.75 1.89 -5.94
CA ASP A 43 11.21 2.48 -4.72
C ASP A 43 11.54 1.57 -3.51
N PRO A 44 12.82 1.48 -3.10
CA PRO A 44 13.27 0.60 -2.01
C PRO A 44 12.62 0.91 -0.64
N TYR A 45 11.92 2.03 -0.52
CA TYR A 45 11.33 2.49 0.73
C TYR A 45 9.80 2.58 0.66
N TYR A 46 9.16 2.05 -0.39
CA TYR A 46 7.70 2.06 -0.56
C TYR A 46 7.09 3.45 -0.34
N ARG A 47 7.69 4.48 -0.96
CA ARG A 47 7.22 5.87 -0.86
C ARG A 47 6.03 6.14 -1.77
N THR A 48 5.80 5.30 -2.78
CA THR A 48 4.68 5.40 -3.71
C THR A 48 3.52 4.49 -3.30
N SER A 49 2.35 4.70 -3.90
CA SER A 49 1.18 3.84 -3.71
C SER A 49 1.26 2.52 -4.51
N TYR A 50 2.43 2.16 -5.05
CA TYR A 50 2.62 0.91 -5.78
C TYR A 50 2.36 -0.29 -4.86
N ASP A 51 1.46 -1.18 -5.27
CA ASP A 51 0.88 -2.22 -4.41
C ASP A 51 1.45 -3.61 -4.64
N GLU A 52 2.30 -3.76 -5.65
CA GLU A 52 3.01 -5.00 -5.94
C GLU A 52 4.37 -5.06 -5.25
N TYR A 53 5.02 -6.22 -5.36
CA TYR A 53 6.28 -6.47 -4.70
C TYR A 53 7.43 -5.65 -5.31
N ILE A 54 8.35 -5.23 -4.43
CA ILE A 54 9.59 -4.56 -4.79
C ILE A 54 10.70 -5.48 -4.29
N ASP A 55 11.57 -5.91 -5.20
CA ASP A 55 12.66 -6.82 -4.91
C ASP A 55 13.65 -6.20 -3.90
N ALA A 56 14.49 -7.05 -3.32
CA ALA A 56 15.49 -6.64 -2.34
C ALA A 56 16.49 -5.60 -2.88
N ASP A 57 16.62 -5.49 -4.20
CA ASP A 57 17.44 -4.48 -4.89
C ASP A 57 16.72 -3.13 -5.07
N GLY A 58 15.46 -3.03 -4.66
CA GLY A 58 14.63 -1.82 -4.72
C GLY A 58 13.84 -1.67 -6.01
N TRP A 59 13.92 -2.61 -6.96
CA TRP A 59 13.18 -2.55 -8.22
C TRP A 59 11.90 -3.38 -8.20
N SER A 60 10.88 -2.89 -8.90
CA SER A 60 9.73 -3.70 -9.28
C SER A 60 10.05 -4.58 -10.49
N ALA A 61 9.22 -5.60 -10.70
CA ALA A 61 9.12 -6.25 -12.01
C ALA A 61 8.76 -5.24 -13.11
N TRP A 62 9.02 -5.62 -14.37
CA TRP A 62 8.61 -4.81 -15.51
C TRP A 62 7.07 -4.82 -15.66
N SER A 63 6.50 -3.72 -16.14
CA SER A 63 5.05 -3.58 -16.33
C SER A 63 4.44 -4.64 -17.27
N SER A 64 5.25 -5.17 -18.19
CA SER A 64 4.87 -6.27 -19.08
C SER A 64 4.79 -7.62 -18.37
N GLU A 65 5.58 -7.81 -17.31
CA GLU A 65 5.70 -9.07 -16.58
C GLU A 65 4.56 -9.26 -15.57
N LYS A 66 3.72 -8.23 -15.35
CA LYS A 66 2.57 -8.22 -14.41
C LYS A 66 2.82 -9.12 -13.21
N ASP A 67 3.69 -8.67 -12.30
CA ASP A 67 3.79 -9.32 -11.00
C ASP A 67 2.43 -9.18 -10.30
N THR A 68 1.79 -10.31 -10.02
CA THR A 68 0.50 -10.39 -9.32
C THR A 68 0.66 -11.14 -8.02
N PHE A 69 1.89 -11.39 -7.56
CA PHE A 69 2.17 -12.20 -6.39
C PHE A 69 1.42 -11.67 -5.15
N MET A 70 1.55 -10.38 -4.86
CA MET A 70 0.89 -9.75 -3.70
C MET A 70 -0.62 -9.68 -3.88
N SER A 71 -1.06 -9.27 -5.08
CA SER A 71 -2.48 -9.29 -5.47
C SER A 71 -3.14 -10.66 -5.27
N ASN A 72 -2.45 -11.74 -5.63
CA ASN A 72 -2.95 -13.10 -5.50
C ASN A 72 -3.01 -13.57 -4.04
N ILE A 73 -2.00 -13.26 -3.22
CA ILE A 73 -2.00 -13.59 -1.80
C ILE A 73 -3.13 -12.86 -1.06
N LEU A 74 -3.32 -11.58 -1.36
CA LEU A 74 -4.28 -10.73 -0.65
C LEU A 74 -5.73 -10.93 -1.11
N LYS A 75 -5.95 -11.57 -2.27
CA LYS A 75 -7.29 -11.75 -2.85
C LYS A 75 -8.28 -12.41 -1.90
N ASP A 76 -7.86 -13.47 -1.21
CA ASP A 76 -8.71 -14.20 -0.27
C ASP A 76 -8.95 -13.43 1.04
N ALA A 77 -7.95 -12.67 1.49
CA ALA A 77 -8.09 -11.80 2.66
C ALA A 77 -9.05 -10.63 2.37
N ARG A 78 -8.92 -9.99 1.19
CA ARG A 78 -9.81 -8.90 0.73
C ARG A 78 -11.26 -9.39 0.60
N ARG A 79 -11.49 -10.54 -0.04
CA ARG A 79 -12.82 -11.15 -0.15
C ARG A 79 -13.47 -11.40 1.21
N LYS A 80 -12.72 -11.97 2.17
CA LYS A 80 -13.24 -12.21 3.53
C LYS A 80 -13.54 -10.91 4.27
N ALA A 81 -12.71 -9.88 4.10
CA ALA A 81 -12.97 -8.56 4.68
C ALA A 81 -14.25 -7.94 4.11
N GLU A 82 -14.43 -7.93 2.79
CA GLU A 82 -15.63 -7.44 2.12
C GLU A 82 -16.89 -8.21 2.54
N GLU A 83 -16.83 -9.54 2.61
CA GLU A 83 -17.93 -10.36 3.12
C GLU A 83 -18.28 -10.01 4.59
N SER A 84 -17.29 -9.70 5.41
CA SER A 84 -17.51 -9.30 6.81
C SER A 84 -18.14 -7.91 6.92
N GLU A 85 -17.73 -6.96 6.06
CA GLU A 85 -18.28 -5.60 6.01
C GLU A 85 -19.72 -5.59 5.47
N GLN A 86 -20.05 -6.47 4.52
CA GLN A 86 -21.42 -6.61 4.01
C GLN A 86 -22.35 -7.30 5.01
N ARG A 87 -21.82 -8.22 5.83
CA ARG A 87 -22.61 -8.97 6.83
C ARG A 87 -22.79 -8.24 8.15
N SER A 88 -21.97 -7.25 8.45
CA SER A 88 -21.96 -6.57 9.75
C SER A 88 -22.23 -5.08 9.56
N PRO A 89 -23.27 -4.50 10.18
CA PRO A 89 -23.38 -3.05 10.22
C PRO A 89 -22.13 -2.49 10.88
N LYS A 90 -21.48 -1.51 10.23
CA LYS A 90 -20.28 -0.86 10.80
C LYS A 90 -20.66 -0.33 12.18
N PRO A 91 -19.97 -0.75 13.26
CA PRO A 91 -20.29 -0.29 14.59
C PRO A 91 -20.12 1.23 14.64
N SER A 92 -21.03 1.89 15.33
CA SER A 92 -20.96 3.34 15.53
C SER A 92 -19.66 3.70 16.25
N GLY A 93 -19.16 4.93 16.06
CA GLY A 93 -17.98 5.43 16.77
C GLY A 93 -18.10 5.30 18.30
N ASP A 94 -19.33 5.38 18.83
CA ASP A 94 -19.61 5.17 20.25
C ASP A 94 -19.45 3.71 20.68
N GLU A 95 -19.83 2.74 19.84
CA GLU A 95 -19.68 1.30 20.12
C GLU A 95 -18.21 0.89 20.09
N ILE A 96 -17.43 1.45 19.16
CA ILE A 96 -15.98 1.25 19.08
C ILE A 96 -15.31 1.81 20.35
N THR A 97 -15.70 3.01 20.77
CA THR A 97 -15.16 3.66 21.97
C THR A 97 -15.46 2.86 23.24
N GLN A 98 -16.69 2.35 23.37
CA GLN A 98 -17.06 1.48 24.51
C GLN A 98 -16.32 0.14 24.50
N ALA A 99 -16.13 -0.49 23.33
CA ALA A 99 -15.39 -1.74 23.20
C ALA A 99 -13.91 -1.57 23.55
N LEU A 100 -13.28 -0.48 23.09
CA LEU A 100 -11.90 -0.13 23.43
C LEU A 100 -11.74 0.14 24.93
N LYS A 101 -12.65 0.91 25.53
CA LYS A 101 -12.66 1.18 26.97
C LYS A 101 -12.87 -0.09 27.80
N LYS A 102 -13.68 -1.03 27.32
CA LYS A 102 -13.89 -2.33 27.97
C LYS A 102 -12.65 -3.25 27.87
N LYS A 103 -11.95 -3.24 26.74
CA LYS A 103 -10.76 -4.08 26.52
C LYS A 103 -9.48 -3.53 27.17
N PHE A 104 -9.31 -2.21 27.16
CA PHE A 104 -8.06 -1.55 27.59
C PHE A 104 -8.21 -0.66 28.83
N GLY A 105 -9.42 -0.39 29.30
CA GLY A 105 -9.68 0.48 30.45
C GLY A 105 -9.39 -0.14 31.82
N LYS A 106 -8.91 -1.38 31.90
CA LYS A 106 -8.41 -1.98 33.14
C LYS A 106 -6.88 -1.93 33.18
N LYS A 107 -6.35 -0.76 33.51
CA LYS A 107 -5.07 -0.56 34.20
C LYS A 107 -4.95 0.91 34.61
N VAL A 108 -5.44 1.26 35.80
CA VAL A 108 -4.77 2.14 36.79
C VAL A 108 -5.47 1.93 38.14
N THR A 109 -5.04 0.93 38.88
CA THR A 109 -5.03 0.78 40.36
C THR A 109 -4.24 -0.52 40.57
N SER A 110 -3.13 -0.61 41.29
CA SER A 110 -2.54 0.14 42.40
C SER A 110 -1.08 -0.31 42.49
N ASP A 111 -0.15 0.61 42.78
CA ASP A 111 1.16 0.45 43.45
C ASP A 111 1.91 1.77 43.15
N SER A 112 2.32 2.63 44.08
CA SER A 112 2.76 2.39 45.45
C SER A 112 2.43 3.59 46.33
N GLN A 113 2.20 3.30 47.62
CA GLN A 113 2.33 4.24 48.71
C GLN A 113 3.82 4.60 48.86
N GLU A 114 4.12 5.89 49.04
CA GLU A 114 5.16 6.41 49.94
C GLU A 114 4.74 7.80 50.42
#